data_AF-N9QQM3-F1
#
_entry.id   AF-N9QQM3-F1
#
_cell.length_a   1.000
_cell.length_b   1.000
_cell.length_c   1.000
_cell.angle_alpha   90.00
_cell.angle_beta   90.00
_cell.angle_gamma   90.00
#
_symmetry.space_group_name_H-M   'P 1'
#
loop_
_entity.id
_entity.type
_entity.pdbx_description
1 polymer ?
#
loop_
_entity_poly.entity_id
_entity_poly.type
_entity_poly.pdbx_seq_one_letter_code
_entity_poly.pdbx_strand_id
1 'polypeptide(L)'
;MTYHYHDESIVKSLPENTVFVFGSNLAGQHGGGAARTALEHFGAVMGVGRGWAGQSYAIPTMNEHLQQMPLSQIQHYIDDFKIYTKNHPKNKYFITSLGCGIAGYKVEEIAPMFKGISRNVIFPQSFRPFVEKPLPKLSANFLHTIFRDSVILTPASDELIEELPLSENEKSLARIILNTQIYPTDSNGRERVFEIEDILHNLNTKLVDFQSHSEGAMLFGGVILALLELYNINEKDFIDVWQGEREIAPPKPENKARKSIR
;
A
#
# COMPACT_ATOMS: atom_id res chain seq x y z
N MET A 1 -11.86 -12.72 -5.57
CA MET A 1 -11.24 -12.69 -6.92
C MET A 1 -9.89 -13.34 -6.76
N THR A 2 -9.58 -14.39 -7.50
CA THR A 2 -8.31 -15.10 -7.35
C THR A 2 -7.33 -14.56 -8.38
N TYR A 3 -6.16 -14.11 -7.95
CA TYR A 3 -5.09 -13.71 -8.86
C TYR A 3 -4.15 -14.91 -9.12
N HIS A 4 -3.26 -14.76 -10.09
CA HIS A 4 -2.15 -15.68 -10.28
C HIS A 4 -0.91 -15.15 -9.55
N TYR A 5 -0.05 -16.07 -9.09
CA TYR A 5 1.19 -15.72 -8.40
C TYR A 5 2.39 -16.42 -9.02
N HIS A 6 3.56 -15.81 -8.87
CA HIS A 6 4.85 -16.43 -9.18
C HIS A 6 5.76 -16.44 -7.95
N ASP A 7 6.76 -17.30 -7.97
CA ASP A 7 7.72 -17.56 -6.90
C ASP A 7 8.85 -16.52 -6.77
N GLU A 8 8.71 -15.37 -7.43
CA GLU A 8 9.70 -14.29 -7.45
C GLU A 8 11.07 -14.64 -8.08
N SER A 9 11.15 -15.76 -8.80
CA SER A 9 12.32 -16.09 -9.60
C SER A 9 12.56 -15.08 -10.74
N ILE A 10 13.83 -14.90 -11.10
CA ILE A 10 14.23 -14.02 -12.20
C ILE A 10 13.83 -14.66 -13.53
N VAL A 11 12.86 -14.06 -14.22
CA VAL A 11 12.42 -14.48 -15.56
C VAL A 11 13.11 -13.67 -16.65
N LYS A 12 13.51 -14.32 -17.74
CA LYS A 12 14.15 -13.69 -18.92
C LYS A 12 13.34 -13.82 -20.21
N SER A 13 12.17 -14.45 -20.12
CA SER A 13 11.23 -14.56 -21.22
C SER A 13 9.82 -14.71 -20.65
N LEU A 14 8.84 -14.21 -21.39
CA LEU A 14 7.42 -14.31 -21.07
C LEU A 14 6.65 -14.57 -22.36
N PRO A 15 5.46 -15.20 -22.29
CA PRO A 15 4.57 -15.29 -23.44
C PRO A 15 4.32 -13.93 -24.07
N GLU A 16 4.18 -13.86 -25.40
CA GLU A 16 4.06 -12.61 -26.16
C GLU A 16 2.95 -11.68 -25.62
N ASN A 17 1.84 -12.25 -25.16
CA ASN A 17 0.72 -11.51 -24.58
C ASN A 17 0.92 -11.14 -23.09
N THR A 18 2.11 -11.32 -22.53
CA THR A 18 2.42 -11.04 -21.13
C THR A 18 3.47 -9.95 -21.04
N VAL A 19 3.15 -8.88 -20.33
CA VAL A 19 3.99 -7.70 -20.16
C VAL A 19 4.75 -7.80 -18.84
N PHE A 20 6.06 -7.56 -18.88
CA PHE A 20 6.92 -7.50 -17.69
C PHE A 20 6.79 -6.14 -17.00
N VAL A 21 6.28 -6.11 -15.78
CA VAL A 21 6.01 -4.88 -15.03
C VAL A 21 7.03 -4.73 -13.90
N PHE A 22 7.74 -3.62 -13.89
CA PHE A 22 8.89 -3.41 -13.02
C PHE A 22 8.91 -2.02 -12.38
N GLY A 23 9.57 -1.92 -11.22
CA GLY A 23 9.87 -0.64 -10.57
C GLY A 23 11.01 0.08 -11.30
N SER A 24 10.84 1.36 -11.57
CA SER A 24 11.81 2.20 -12.27
C SER A 24 12.07 3.53 -11.52
N ASN A 25 12.98 4.34 -12.04
CA ASN A 25 13.13 5.74 -11.66
C ASN A 25 12.61 6.65 -12.78
N LEU A 26 12.21 7.89 -12.45
CA LEU A 26 11.67 8.84 -13.42
C LEU A 26 12.67 9.21 -14.54
N ALA A 27 13.98 9.10 -14.29
CA ALA A 27 15.01 9.31 -15.31
C ALA A 27 15.15 8.13 -16.30
N GLY A 28 14.45 7.01 -16.09
CA GLY A 28 14.53 5.83 -16.94
C GLY A 28 15.92 5.17 -16.94
N GLN A 29 16.66 5.27 -15.85
CA GLN A 29 17.95 4.61 -15.68
C GLN A 29 17.75 3.16 -15.25
N HIS A 30 17.72 2.24 -16.21
CA HIS A 30 17.42 0.82 -15.98
C HIS A 30 18.70 -0.01 -15.74
N GLY A 31 19.56 0.45 -14.82
CA GLY A 31 20.90 -0.12 -14.62
C GLY A 31 20.99 -1.31 -13.66
N GLY A 32 19.95 -1.58 -12.87
CA GLY A 32 19.98 -2.61 -11.83
C GLY A 32 18.67 -3.36 -11.63
N GLY A 33 18.76 -4.52 -10.97
CA GLY A 33 17.61 -5.34 -10.58
C GLY A 33 16.65 -5.66 -11.71
N ALA A 34 15.35 -5.64 -11.41
CA ALA A 34 14.28 -5.88 -12.36
C ALA A 34 14.29 -4.89 -13.55
N ALA A 35 14.71 -3.65 -13.35
CA ALA A 35 14.78 -2.66 -14.43
C ALA A 35 15.83 -3.07 -15.48
N ARG A 36 16.99 -3.56 -15.04
CA ARG A 36 18.00 -4.10 -15.95
C ARG A 36 17.48 -5.31 -16.72
N THR A 37 16.79 -6.23 -16.04
CA THR A 37 16.14 -7.37 -16.70
C THR A 37 15.12 -6.91 -17.75
N ALA A 38 14.34 -5.87 -17.45
CA ALA A 38 13.38 -5.29 -18.38
C ALA A 38 14.06 -4.71 -19.64
N LEU A 39 15.19 -4.02 -19.46
CA LEU A 39 16.00 -3.46 -20.56
C LEU A 39 16.61 -4.58 -21.43
N GLU A 40 17.24 -5.58 -20.81
CA GLU A 40 17.98 -6.63 -21.52
C GLU A 40 17.05 -7.64 -22.23
N HIS A 41 15.87 -7.90 -21.69
CA HIS A 41 15.04 -9.04 -22.13
C HIS A 41 13.61 -8.67 -22.57
N PHE A 42 13.08 -7.53 -22.12
CA PHE A 42 11.66 -7.19 -22.33
C PHE A 42 11.47 -5.88 -23.08
N GLY A 43 12.53 -5.33 -23.68
CA GLY A 43 12.45 -4.16 -24.55
C GLY A 43 12.11 -2.85 -23.83
N ALA A 44 12.40 -2.75 -22.53
CA ALA A 44 12.40 -1.46 -21.87
C ALA A 44 13.44 -0.54 -22.53
N VAL A 45 13.18 0.77 -22.54
CA VAL A 45 14.03 1.76 -23.22
C VAL A 45 14.68 2.66 -22.17
N MET A 46 16.00 2.86 -22.28
CA MET A 46 16.72 3.82 -21.44
C MET A 46 16.16 5.23 -21.62
N GLY A 47 15.97 5.95 -20.52
CA GLY A 47 15.32 7.27 -20.53
C GLY A 47 13.79 7.22 -20.46
N VAL A 48 13.16 6.04 -20.56
CA VAL A 48 11.72 5.86 -20.37
C VAL A 48 11.44 5.27 -18.99
N GLY A 49 11.18 6.15 -18.02
CA GLY A 49 10.95 5.78 -16.61
C GLY A 49 9.52 5.36 -16.26
N ARG A 50 8.54 5.60 -17.15
CA ARG A 50 7.11 5.39 -16.88
C ARG A 50 6.40 4.83 -18.10
N GLY A 51 5.47 3.91 -17.86
CA GLY A 51 4.53 3.44 -18.85
C GLY A 51 5.08 2.32 -19.72
N TRP A 52 4.43 2.09 -20.85
CA TRP A 52 4.70 0.95 -21.72
C TRP A 52 5.93 1.16 -22.62
N ALA A 53 6.77 0.14 -22.74
CA ALA A 53 7.89 0.08 -23.69
C ALA A 53 8.21 -1.39 -24.04
N GLY A 54 8.15 -1.74 -25.32
CA GLY A 54 8.41 -3.12 -25.78
C GLY A 54 7.43 -4.14 -25.16
N GLN A 55 7.97 -5.21 -24.56
CA GLN A 55 7.21 -6.18 -23.78
C GLN A 55 7.21 -5.83 -22.27
N SER A 56 7.37 -4.55 -21.92
CA SER A 56 7.49 -4.11 -20.52
C SER A 56 6.60 -2.91 -20.18
N TYR A 57 6.39 -2.70 -18.88
CA TYR A 57 5.72 -1.53 -18.33
C TYR A 57 6.46 -1.04 -17.08
N ALA A 58 6.92 0.21 -17.11
CA ALA A 58 7.65 0.83 -16.01
C ALA A 58 6.68 1.56 -15.06
N ILE A 59 6.80 1.31 -13.76
CA ILE A 59 6.13 2.08 -12.71
C ILE A 59 7.23 2.80 -11.91
N PRO A 60 7.28 4.14 -11.91
CA PRO A 60 8.25 4.88 -11.13
C PRO A 60 8.07 4.64 -9.62
N THR A 61 9.16 4.27 -8.96
CA THR A 61 9.29 4.16 -7.50
C THR A 61 10.39 5.07 -6.96
N MET A 62 11.17 5.71 -7.83
CA MET A 62 12.25 6.62 -7.50
C MET A 62 12.20 7.85 -8.40
N ASN A 63 12.64 9.01 -7.90
CA ASN A 63 12.67 10.24 -8.68
C ASN A 63 13.83 10.25 -9.69
N GLU A 64 13.98 11.35 -10.44
CA GLU A 64 15.02 11.53 -11.46
C GLU A 64 16.45 11.50 -10.88
N HIS A 65 16.58 11.72 -9.58
CA HIS A 65 17.84 11.73 -8.84
C HIS A 65 18.11 10.41 -8.10
N LEU A 66 17.37 9.35 -8.40
CA LEU A 66 17.49 8.04 -7.76
C LEU A 66 17.23 8.07 -6.24
N GLN A 67 16.31 8.93 -5.80
CA GLN A 67 15.83 8.93 -4.42
C GLN A 67 14.47 8.27 -4.34
N GLN A 68 14.16 7.68 -3.18
CA GLN A 68 12.82 7.17 -2.88
C GLN A 68 11.77 8.25 -3.14
N MET A 69 10.66 7.83 -3.73
CA MET A 69 9.49 8.67 -3.90
C MET A 69 8.53 8.59 -2.71
N PRO A 70 7.83 9.68 -2.43
CA PRO A 70 6.50 9.65 -1.82
C PRO A 70 5.65 8.40 -2.17
N LEU A 71 5.19 7.59 -1.19
CA LEU A 71 4.25 6.48 -1.44
C LEU A 71 2.98 6.98 -2.14
N SER A 72 2.52 8.18 -1.82
CA SER A 72 1.37 8.81 -2.49
C SER A 72 1.60 9.01 -4.00
N GLN A 73 2.84 9.30 -4.41
CA GLN A 73 3.20 9.47 -5.81
C GLN A 73 3.34 8.12 -6.52
N ILE A 74 3.83 7.10 -5.82
CA ILE A 74 3.85 5.71 -6.33
C ILE A 74 2.42 5.20 -6.53
N GLN A 75 1.53 5.46 -5.55
CA GLN A 75 0.11 5.12 -5.62
C GLN A 75 -0.55 5.69 -6.88
N HIS A 76 -0.25 6.95 -7.23
CA HIS A 76 -0.73 7.57 -8.46
C HIS A 76 -0.35 6.77 -9.72
N TYR A 77 0.91 6.34 -9.84
CA TYR A 77 1.34 5.52 -10.99
C TYR A 77 0.75 4.12 -10.99
N ILE A 78 0.52 3.54 -9.81
CA ILE A 78 -0.17 2.26 -9.68
C ILE A 78 -1.65 2.39 -10.09
N ASP A 79 -2.30 3.51 -9.78
CA ASP A 79 -3.68 3.77 -10.20
C ASP A 79 -3.80 3.95 -11.71
N ASP A 80 -2.85 4.65 -12.35
CA ASP A 80 -2.75 4.69 -13.82
C ASP A 80 -2.61 3.29 -14.40
N PHE A 81 -1.77 2.47 -13.79
CA PHE A 81 -1.58 1.08 -14.21
C PHE A 81 -2.84 0.23 -14.01
N LYS A 82 -3.61 0.42 -12.93
CA LYS A 82 -4.93 -0.22 -12.75
C LYS A 82 -5.89 0.14 -13.88
N ILE A 83 -5.92 1.42 -14.28
CA ILE A 83 -6.74 1.88 -15.41
C ILE A 83 -6.25 1.22 -16.71
N TYR A 84 -4.94 1.18 -16.93
CA TYR A 84 -4.34 0.58 -18.11
C TYR A 84 -4.70 -0.90 -18.25
N THR A 85 -4.48 -1.69 -17.20
CA THR A 85 -4.73 -3.14 -17.19
C THR A 85 -6.22 -3.48 -17.38
N LYS A 86 -7.13 -2.66 -16.84
CA LYS A 86 -8.58 -2.75 -17.04
C LYS A 86 -8.99 -2.53 -18.51
N ASN A 87 -8.32 -1.61 -19.20
CA ASN A 87 -8.61 -1.30 -20.60
C ASN A 87 -7.93 -2.25 -21.60
N HIS A 88 -7.02 -3.12 -21.14
CA HIS A 88 -6.30 -4.09 -21.97
C HIS A 88 -6.44 -5.53 -21.42
N PRO A 89 -7.67 -6.06 -21.33
CA PRO A 89 -7.93 -7.34 -20.65
C PRO A 89 -7.35 -8.58 -21.35
N LYS A 90 -6.93 -8.46 -22.61
CA LYS A 90 -6.31 -9.56 -23.39
C LYS A 90 -4.86 -9.82 -23.02
N ASN A 91 -4.17 -8.81 -22.48
CA ASN A 91 -2.78 -8.92 -22.05
C ASN A 91 -2.74 -9.39 -20.60
N LYS A 92 -1.70 -10.14 -20.25
CA LYS A 92 -1.33 -10.43 -18.86
C LYS A 92 -0.22 -9.50 -18.42
N TYR A 93 -0.11 -9.29 -17.12
CA TYR A 93 0.88 -8.39 -16.54
C TYR A 93 1.61 -9.10 -15.41
N PHE A 94 2.88 -9.42 -15.64
CA PHE A 94 3.75 -10.06 -14.66
C PHE A 94 4.43 -8.97 -13.83
N ILE A 95 4.01 -8.78 -12.58
CA ILE A 95 4.54 -7.75 -11.68
C ILE A 95 5.70 -8.33 -10.87
N THR A 96 6.87 -7.70 -10.92
CA THR A 96 7.97 -8.01 -9.98
C THR A 96 7.68 -7.51 -8.56
N SER A 97 8.51 -7.85 -7.56
CA SER A 97 8.49 -7.24 -6.22
C SER A 97 8.84 -5.74 -6.26
N LEU A 98 7.87 -4.97 -6.73
CA LEU A 98 8.01 -3.60 -7.19
C LEU A 98 8.46 -2.68 -6.06
N GLY A 99 9.54 -1.92 -6.28
CA GLY A 99 10.09 -1.01 -5.28
C GLY A 99 10.80 -1.69 -4.10
N CYS A 100 10.73 -3.02 -3.95
CA CYS A 100 11.23 -3.72 -2.76
C CYS A 100 12.73 -4.07 -2.79
N GLY A 101 13.39 -3.83 -3.92
CA GLY A 101 14.83 -4.03 -4.09
C GLY A 101 15.61 -2.73 -3.88
N ILE A 102 16.06 -2.12 -4.99
CA ILE A 102 16.92 -0.93 -4.96
C ILE A 102 16.24 0.28 -4.32
N ALA A 103 14.94 0.45 -4.54
CA ALA A 103 14.21 1.57 -3.94
C ALA A 103 13.98 1.36 -2.45
N GLY A 104 14.03 0.14 -1.91
CA GLY A 104 14.02 -0.11 -0.47
C GLY A 104 12.66 0.01 0.22
N TYR A 105 11.54 -0.02 -0.50
CA TYR A 105 10.22 -0.14 0.12
C TYR A 105 9.98 -1.54 0.67
N LYS A 106 9.09 -1.65 1.65
CA LYS A 106 8.61 -2.94 2.12
C LYS A 106 7.42 -3.41 1.28
N VAL A 107 7.19 -4.72 1.27
CA VAL A 107 6.08 -5.34 0.54
C VAL A 107 4.74 -4.80 1.05
N GLU A 108 4.59 -4.64 2.36
CA GLU A 108 3.41 -4.11 3.02
C GLU A 108 3.12 -2.64 2.70
N GLU A 109 4.09 -1.88 2.19
CA GLU A 109 3.87 -0.49 1.74
C GLU A 109 3.34 -0.46 0.30
N ILE A 110 3.86 -1.32 -0.58
CA ILE A 110 3.54 -1.32 -2.01
C ILE A 110 2.37 -2.23 -2.37
N ALA A 111 2.33 -3.45 -1.84
CA ALA A 111 1.35 -4.46 -2.24
C ALA A 111 -0.11 -4.04 -2.01
N PRO A 112 -0.48 -3.36 -0.89
CA PRO A 112 -1.86 -2.89 -0.70
C PRO A 112 -2.33 -1.92 -1.78
N MET A 113 -1.41 -1.17 -2.41
CA MET A 113 -1.72 -0.22 -3.47
C MET A 113 -2.34 -0.90 -4.69
N PHE A 114 -2.13 -2.20 -4.89
CA PHE A 114 -2.67 -2.98 -6.01
C PHE A 114 -4.08 -3.55 -5.76
N LYS A 115 -4.69 -3.30 -4.60
CA LYS A 115 -6.07 -3.74 -4.34
C LYS A 115 -7.04 -3.27 -5.42
N GLY A 116 -7.91 -4.19 -5.84
CA GLY A 116 -8.94 -3.93 -6.86
C GLY A 116 -8.43 -3.87 -8.31
N ILE A 117 -7.15 -4.18 -8.58
CA ILE A 117 -6.65 -4.25 -9.95
C ILE A 117 -7.33 -5.38 -10.75
N SER A 118 -7.26 -5.31 -12.08
CA SER A 118 -7.85 -6.31 -12.95
C SER A 118 -7.18 -7.69 -12.82
N ARG A 119 -7.95 -8.75 -13.09
CA ARG A 119 -7.56 -10.16 -12.84
C ARG A 119 -6.43 -10.68 -13.74
N ASN A 120 -6.10 -9.95 -14.80
CA ASN A 120 -5.03 -10.28 -15.74
C ASN A 120 -3.63 -9.87 -15.20
N VAL A 121 -3.54 -9.50 -13.94
CA VAL A 121 -2.29 -9.28 -13.22
C VAL A 121 -1.83 -10.57 -12.53
N ILE A 122 -0.53 -10.85 -12.65
CA ILE A 122 0.19 -11.93 -11.99
C ILE A 122 1.12 -11.27 -10.97
N PHE A 123 0.95 -11.62 -9.69
CA PHE A 123 1.66 -11.00 -8.58
C PHE A 123 2.86 -11.83 -8.09
N PRO A 124 3.83 -11.21 -7.42
CA PRO A 124 4.80 -11.96 -6.63
C PRO A 124 4.09 -12.60 -5.44
N GLN A 125 4.55 -13.78 -4.99
CA GLN A 125 3.92 -14.52 -3.91
C GLN A 125 3.82 -13.70 -2.61
N SER A 126 4.83 -12.87 -2.31
CA SER A 126 4.84 -11.95 -1.17
C SER A 126 3.68 -10.95 -1.14
N PHE A 127 3.10 -10.60 -2.29
CA PHE A 127 1.99 -9.64 -2.36
C PHE A 127 0.65 -10.26 -1.96
N ARG A 128 0.54 -11.59 -1.98
CA ARG A 128 -0.70 -12.34 -1.77
C ARG A 128 -1.50 -11.93 -0.52
N PRO A 129 -0.90 -11.79 0.67
CA PRO A 129 -1.65 -11.39 1.88
C PRO A 129 -2.31 -10.02 1.74
N PHE A 130 -1.72 -9.14 0.92
CA PHE A 130 -2.10 -7.74 0.80
C PHE A 130 -3.08 -7.48 -0.36
N VAL A 131 -3.07 -8.31 -1.42
CA VAL A 131 -3.92 -8.11 -2.61
C VAL A 131 -5.17 -8.98 -2.63
N GLU A 132 -5.13 -10.15 -1.99
CA GLU A 132 -6.14 -11.19 -2.18
C GLU A 132 -7.20 -11.20 -1.08
N LYS A 133 -6.79 -10.84 0.14
CA LYS A 133 -7.70 -10.75 1.28
C LYS A 133 -8.33 -9.36 1.29
N PRO A 134 -9.68 -9.25 1.26
CA PRO A 134 -10.30 -7.98 1.55
C PRO A 134 -9.81 -7.53 2.93
N LEU A 135 -9.62 -6.22 3.09
CA LEU A 135 -9.43 -5.65 4.41
C LEU A 135 -10.52 -6.20 5.34
N PRO A 136 -10.19 -6.58 6.58
CA PRO A 136 -11.21 -7.05 7.51
C PRO A 136 -12.22 -5.92 7.77
N LYS A 137 -13.32 -6.24 8.46
CA LYS A 137 -14.11 -5.16 9.04
C LYS A 137 -13.30 -4.52 10.17
N LEU A 138 -13.45 -3.21 10.36
CA LEU A 138 -13.00 -2.58 11.60
C LEU A 138 -14.00 -2.89 12.71
N SER A 139 -13.47 -3.42 13.80
CA SER A 139 -14.20 -3.79 15.01
C SER A 139 -13.53 -3.15 16.23
N ALA A 140 -14.29 -2.97 17.31
CA ALA A 140 -13.75 -2.52 18.59
C ALA A 140 -12.61 -3.42 19.07
N ASN A 141 -12.74 -4.75 18.90
CA ASN A 141 -11.71 -5.72 19.29
C ASN A 141 -10.39 -5.46 18.57
N PHE A 142 -10.42 -5.22 17.25
CA PHE A 142 -9.23 -4.87 16.49
C PHE A 142 -8.61 -3.57 17.00
N LEU A 143 -9.40 -2.49 17.13
CA LEU A 143 -8.89 -1.19 17.58
C LEU A 143 -8.28 -1.28 18.98
N HIS A 144 -8.98 -1.87 19.93
CA HIS A 144 -8.47 -2.03 21.30
C HIS A 144 -7.25 -2.94 21.38
N THR A 145 -7.03 -3.84 20.42
CA THR A 145 -5.83 -4.68 20.38
C THR A 145 -4.62 -3.90 19.86
N ILE A 146 -4.82 -3.10 18.80
CA ILE A 146 -3.75 -2.34 18.16
C ILE A 146 -3.36 -1.09 18.93
N PHE A 147 -4.32 -0.29 19.39
CA PHE A 147 -4.04 1.00 20.03
C PHE A 147 -3.77 0.82 21.53
N ARG A 148 -2.69 0.11 21.84
CA ARG A 148 -2.10 -0.04 23.18
C ARG A 148 -0.62 0.31 23.11
N ASP A 149 -0.08 0.78 24.23
CA ASP A 149 1.32 1.21 24.33
C ASP A 149 2.29 0.09 23.93
N SER A 150 2.01 -1.16 24.36
CA SER A 150 2.84 -2.33 24.04
C SER A 150 2.94 -2.64 22.54
N VAL A 151 1.99 -2.16 21.74
CA VAL A 151 1.94 -2.38 20.28
C VAL A 151 2.44 -1.15 19.54
N ILE A 152 1.95 0.05 19.86
CA ILE A 152 2.28 1.28 19.12
C ILE A 152 3.67 1.81 19.44
N LEU A 153 4.14 1.68 20.68
CA LEU A 153 5.44 2.20 21.10
C LEU A 153 6.59 1.20 20.88
N THR A 154 6.26 -0.03 20.48
CA THR A 154 7.22 -1.07 20.15
C THR A 154 7.46 -1.08 18.63
N PRO A 155 8.71 -1.25 18.15
CA PRO A 155 8.96 -1.41 16.72
C PRO A 155 8.09 -2.52 16.11
N ALA A 156 7.39 -2.21 15.03
CA ALA A 156 6.51 -3.15 14.35
C ALA A 156 7.34 -4.27 13.69
N SER A 157 7.49 -5.40 14.39
CA SER A 157 8.14 -6.61 13.88
C SER A 157 7.11 -7.71 13.57
N ASP A 158 7.49 -8.67 12.73
CA ASP A 158 6.63 -9.80 12.42
C ASP A 158 6.34 -10.66 13.65
N GLU A 159 7.31 -10.81 14.56
CA GLU A 159 7.13 -11.58 15.80
C GLU A 159 6.05 -10.96 16.69
N LEU A 160 6.08 -9.64 16.89
CA LEU A 160 5.07 -8.92 17.67
C LEU A 160 3.67 -9.12 17.09
N ILE A 161 3.53 -8.99 15.77
CA ILE A 161 2.22 -9.07 15.10
C ILE A 161 1.67 -10.50 15.11
N GLU A 162 2.54 -11.51 15.02
CA GLU A 162 2.12 -12.91 15.05
C GLU A 162 1.54 -13.34 16.40
N GLU A 163 2.01 -12.74 17.50
CA GLU A 163 1.52 -13.01 18.86
C GLU A 163 0.19 -12.29 19.18
N LEU A 164 -0.24 -11.31 18.36
CA LEU A 164 -1.50 -10.61 18.59
C LEU A 164 -2.69 -11.57 18.47
N PRO A 165 -3.70 -11.46 19.35
CA PRO A 165 -4.92 -12.28 19.32
C PRO A 165 -5.89 -11.81 18.23
N LEU A 166 -5.40 -11.77 16.99
CA LEU A 166 -6.07 -11.28 15.79
C LEU A 166 -6.14 -12.39 14.74
N SER A 167 -7.16 -12.36 13.89
CA SER A 167 -7.20 -13.24 12.72
C SER A 167 -6.06 -12.90 11.75
N GLU A 168 -5.69 -13.83 10.87
CA GLU A 168 -4.68 -13.60 9.84
C GLU A 168 -4.98 -12.37 8.95
N ASN A 169 -6.25 -12.06 8.72
CA ASN A 169 -6.65 -10.90 7.93
C ASN A 169 -6.48 -9.59 8.73
N GLU A 170 -6.76 -9.61 10.03
CA GLU A 170 -6.52 -8.49 10.95
C GLU A 170 -5.04 -8.26 11.20
N LYS A 171 -4.23 -9.32 11.36
CA LYS A 171 -2.76 -9.22 11.38
C LYS A 171 -2.22 -8.58 10.10
N SER A 172 -2.77 -8.95 8.94
CA SER A 172 -2.39 -8.32 7.67
C SER A 172 -2.71 -6.83 7.66
N LEU A 173 -3.85 -6.41 8.23
CA LEU A 173 -4.17 -5.00 8.42
C LEU A 173 -3.22 -4.31 9.41
N ALA A 174 -2.92 -4.95 10.53
CA ALA A 174 -1.99 -4.44 11.54
C ALA A 174 -0.61 -4.14 10.92
N ARG A 175 -0.07 -5.07 10.11
CA ARG A 175 1.18 -4.86 9.37
C ARG A 175 1.15 -3.60 8.52
N ILE A 176 0.04 -3.34 7.82
CA ILE A 176 -0.11 -2.15 6.96
C ILE A 176 -0.04 -0.89 7.81
N ILE A 177 -0.92 -0.73 8.80
CA ILE A 177 -1.04 0.54 9.53
C ILE A 177 0.15 0.81 10.47
N LEU A 178 0.78 -0.23 11.02
CA LEU A 178 1.94 -0.09 11.91
C LEU A 178 3.24 0.20 11.16
N ASN A 179 3.39 -0.27 9.92
CA ASN A 179 4.56 0.02 9.08
C ASN A 179 4.37 1.24 8.17
N THR A 180 3.15 1.80 8.09
CA THR A 180 2.93 3.02 7.31
C THR A 180 3.55 4.20 8.04
N GLN A 181 4.65 4.74 7.50
CA GLN A 181 5.30 5.90 8.07
C GLN A 181 4.44 7.17 7.86
N ILE A 182 3.93 7.73 8.96
CA ILE A 182 3.16 9.00 9.01
C ILE A 182 3.83 10.07 9.89
N TYR A 183 4.50 9.65 10.97
CA TYR A 183 5.19 10.53 11.92
C TYR A 183 6.62 10.03 12.14
N PRO A 184 7.65 10.89 12.27
CA PRO A 184 7.60 12.37 12.31
C PRO A 184 7.32 13.05 10.97
N THR A 185 7.60 12.35 9.88
CA THR A 185 7.22 12.74 8.53
C THR A 185 6.59 11.54 7.85
N ASP A 186 5.64 11.79 6.95
CA ASP A 186 5.08 10.71 6.15
C ASP A 186 6.10 10.17 5.14
N SER A 187 5.77 9.06 4.49
CA SER A 187 6.59 8.49 3.39
C SER A 187 6.90 9.46 2.24
N ASN A 188 6.26 10.62 2.19
CA ASN A 188 6.49 11.68 1.22
C ASN A 188 7.37 12.82 1.76
N GLY A 189 7.92 12.66 2.97
CA GLY A 189 8.71 13.67 3.67
C GLY A 189 7.88 14.84 4.19
N ARG A 190 6.54 14.73 4.24
CA ARG A 190 5.67 15.81 4.73
C ARG A 190 5.47 15.69 6.23
N GLU A 191 5.56 16.81 6.94
CA GLU A 191 5.14 16.87 8.33
C GLU A 191 3.61 16.79 8.42
N ARG A 192 3.09 15.83 9.18
CA ARG A 192 1.63 15.63 9.40
C ARG A 192 1.20 16.01 10.81
N VAL A 193 2.00 16.83 11.50
CA VAL A 193 1.83 17.14 12.94
C VAL A 193 0.46 17.74 13.24
N PHE A 194 0.03 18.76 12.51
CA PHE A 194 -1.26 19.43 12.76
C PHE A 194 -2.46 18.50 12.55
N GLU A 195 -2.41 17.63 11.54
CA GLU A 195 -3.49 16.66 11.29
C GLU A 195 -3.57 15.63 12.41
N ILE A 196 -2.42 15.16 12.88
CA ILE A 196 -2.33 14.25 14.01
C ILE A 196 -2.85 14.90 15.30
N GLU A 197 -2.45 16.14 15.58
CA GLU A 197 -2.89 16.89 16.76
C GLU A 197 -4.41 17.12 16.75
N ASP A 198 -4.99 17.47 15.60
CA ASP A 198 -6.44 17.67 15.47
C ASP A 198 -7.21 16.36 15.69
N ILE A 199 -6.73 15.24 15.12
CA ILE A 199 -7.30 13.91 15.37
C ILE A 199 -7.27 13.59 16.87
N LEU A 200 -6.11 13.73 17.51
CA LEU A 200 -5.94 13.42 18.93
C LEU A 200 -6.81 14.32 19.81
N HIS A 201 -6.94 15.60 19.48
CA HIS A 201 -7.83 16.53 20.18
C HIS A 201 -9.30 16.11 20.07
N ASN A 202 -9.75 15.79 18.85
CA ASN A 202 -11.11 15.32 18.59
C ASN A 202 -11.44 13.99 19.28
N LEU A 203 -10.46 13.09 19.40
CA LEU A 203 -10.63 11.83 20.12
C LEU A 203 -10.67 12.05 21.63
N ASN A 204 -9.73 12.83 22.20
CA ASN A 204 -9.65 13.12 23.63
C ASN A 204 -10.89 13.86 24.18
N THR A 205 -11.55 14.65 23.35
CA THR A 205 -12.80 15.35 23.76
C THR A 205 -14.01 14.43 23.82
N LYS A 206 -13.99 13.28 23.13
CA LYS A 206 -15.14 12.38 22.99
C LYS A 206 -14.93 11.01 23.65
N LEU A 207 -13.69 10.59 23.83
CA LEU A 207 -13.29 9.35 24.48
C LEU A 207 -12.65 9.68 25.82
N VAL A 208 -13.18 9.11 26.89
CA VAL A 208 -12.62 9.27 28.24
C VAL A 208 -11.24 8.61 28.29
N ASP A 209 -10.24 9.37 28.75
CA ASP A 209 -8.85 8.92 28.96
C ASP A 209 -8.14 8.33 27.72
N PHE A 210 -8.50 8.77 26.51
CA PHE A 210 -7.83 8.32 25.29
C PHE A 210 -6.43 8.94 25.15
N GLN A 211 -5.44 8.34 25.80
CA GLN A 211 -4.02 8.71 25.66
C GLN A 211 -3.74 10.20 25.94
N SER A 212 -4.36 10.75 26.99
CA SER A 212 -4.49 12.19 27.15
C SER A 212 -3.19 12.96 27.43
N HIS A 213 -2.07 12.34 27.84
CA HIS A 213 -0.79 13.05 28.07
C HIS A 213 0.45 12.12 27.98
N SER A 214 0.52 11.19 27.03
CA SER A 214 1.61 10.19 26.96
C SER A 214 2.75 10.57 26.01
N GLU A 215 3.96 10.17 26.40
CA GLU A 215 5.10 10.00 25.50
C GLU A 215 4.67 9.02 24.38
N GLY A 216 4.55 9.52 23.14
CA GLY A 216 4.11 8.71 22.00
C GLY A 216 2.69 9.00 21.47
N ALA A 217 1.95 9.97 22.02
CA ALA A 217 0.64 10.38 21.47
C ALA A 217 0.67 10.64 19.95
N MET A 218 1.76 11.25 19.44
CA MET A 218 1.96 11.48 18.01
C MET A 218 2.08 10.19 17.20
N LEU A 219 2.70 9.13 17.75
CA LEU A 219 2.76 7.82 17.10
C LEU A 219 1.37 7.19 16.99
N PHE A 220 0.59 7.26 18.08
CA PHE A 220 -0.80 6.82 18.07
C PHE A 220 -1.60 7.55 16.99
N GLY A 221 -1.57 8.87 16.99
CA GLY A 221 -2.30 9.66 16.01
C GLY A 221 -1.81 9.42 14.57
N GLY A 222 -0.52 9.14 14.37
CA GLY A 222 0.02 8.70 13.08
C GLY A 222 -0.58 7.38 12.59
N VAL A 223 -0.67 6.36 13.45
CA VAL A 223 -1.29 5.07 13.11
C VAL A 223 -2.80 5.21 12.91
N ILE A 224 -3.47 6.09 13.66
CA ILE A 224 -4.89 6.42 13.46
C ILE A 224 -5.08 7.06 12.10
N LEU A 225 -4.28 8.07 11.74
CA LEU A 225 -4.35 8.73 10.44
C LEU A 225 -4.13 7.74 9.29
N ALA A 226 -3.16 6.82 9.41
CA ALA A 226 -2.96 5.74 8.44
C ALA A 226 -4.22 4.87 8.28
N LEU A 227 -4.91 4.54 9.38
CA LEU A 227 -6.14 3.75 9.36
C LEU A 227 -7.31 4.52 8.72
N LEU A 228 -7.47 5.81 9.06
CA LEU A 228 -8.52 6.67 8.51
C LEU A 228 -8.40 6.79 6.99
N GLU A 229 -7.19 7.07 6.49
CA GLU A 229 -6.89 7.15 5.06
C GLU A 229 -7.12 5.79 4.36
N LEU A 230 -6.67 4.68 4.98
CA LEU A 230 -6.79 3.34 4.41
C LEU A 230 -8.25 2.89 4.24
N TYR A 231 -9.13 3.24 5.18
CA TYR A 231 -10.55 2.88 5.12
C TYR A 231 -11.45 3.96 4.49
N ASN A 232 -10.89 5.14 4.19
CA ASN A 232 -11.63 6.31 3.74
C ASN A 232 -12.76 6.68 4.71
N ILE A 233 -12.40 6.82 5.99
CA ILE A 233 -13.31 7.16 7.10
C ILE A 233 -12.77 8.36 7.88
N ASN A 234 -13.61 8.93 8.77
CA ASN A 234 -13.23 10.07 9.61
C ASN A 234 -13.12 9.68 11.11
N GLU A 235 -12.79 10.66 11.96
CA GLU A 235 -12.63 10.48 13.40
C GLU A 235 -13.92 10.04 14.09
N LYS A 236 -15.08 10.50 13.62
CA LYS A 236 -16.38 10.05 14.16
C LYS A 236 -16.58 8.56 13.88
N ASP A 237 -16.31 8.11 12.66
CA ASP A 237 -16.37 6.69 12.31
C ASP A 237 -15.43 5.85 13.21
N PHE A 238 -14.22 6.35 13.48
CA PHE A 238 -13.29 5.70 14.41
C PHE A 238 -13.86 5.60 15.83
N ILE A 239 -14.42 6.70 16.37
CA ILE A 239 -15.02 6.75 17.70
C ILE A 239 -16.19 5.77 17.82
N ASP A 240 -17.10 5.77 16.83
CA ASP A 240 -18.26 4.90 16.82
C ASP A 240 -17.82 3.41 16.82
N VAL A 241 -16.73 3.06 16.13
CA VAL A 241 -16.16 1.69 16.18
C VAL A 241 -15.46 1.42 17.52
N TRP A 242 -14.72 2.39 18.04
CA TRP A 242 -14.01 2.28 19.33
C TRP A 242 -14.98 2.01 20.49
N GLN A 243 -16.14 2.66 20.49
CA GLN A 243 -17.19 2.47 21.49
C GLN A 243 -18.04 1.22 21.24
N GLY A 244 -17.81 0.51 20.14
CA GLY A 244 -18.57 -0.68 19.75
C GLY A 244 -19.98 -0.38 19.22
N GLU A 245 -20.27 0.87 18.84
CA GLU A 245 -21.57 1.26 18.29
C GLU A 245 -21.81 0.70 16.89
N ARG A 246 -20.73 0.46 16.13
CA ARG A 246 -20.79 -0.15 14.79
C ARG A 246 -19.50 -0.86 14.42
N GLU A 247 -19.59 -1.71 13.40
CA GLU A 247 -18.45 -2.17 12.62
C GLU A 247 -18.40 -1.43 11.28
N ILE A 248 -17.20 -1.26 10.73
CA ILE A 248 -17.02 -0.64 9.41
C ILE A 248 -16.52 -1.69 8.43
N ALA A 249 -17.26 -1.87 7.34
CA ALA A 249 -16.84 -2.72 6.24
C ALA A 249 -15.63 -2.10 5.51
N PRO A 250 -14.76 -2.93 4.92
CA PRO A 250 -13.66 -2.43 4.11
C PRO A 250 -14.16 -1.52 2.97
N PRO A 251 -13.35 -0.53 2.55
CA PRO A 251 -13.73 0.39 1.48
C PRO A 251 -14.07 -0.39 0.22
N LYS A 252 -15.20 -0.01 -0.40
CA LYS A 252 -15.61 -0.61 -1.67
C LYS A 252 -14.61 -0.16 -2.75
N PRO A 253 -14.24 -1.03 -3.72
CA PRO A 253 -13.48 -0.59 -4.88
C PRO A 253 -14.25 0.55 -5.56
N GLU A 254 -13.70 1.76 -5.60
CA GLU A 254 -14.32 2.88 -6.29
C GLU A 254 -14.29 2.61 -7.81
N ASN A 255 -15.31 1.91 -8.33
CA ASN A 255 -15.61 1.93 -9.75
C ASN A 255 -16.30 3.25 -10.10
N LYS A 256 -15.59 4.38 -10.08
CA LYS A 256 -16.07 5.62 -10.70
C LYS A 256 -15.84 5.59 -12.21
N ALA A 257 -16.42 4.59 -12.88
CA ALA A 257 -16.69 4.74 -14.31
C ALA A 257 -17.86 5.72 -14.42
N ARG A 258 -17.59 6.98 -14.80
CA ARG A 258 -18.64 7.89 -15.28
C ARG A 258 -19.40 7.14 -16.38
N LYS A 259 -20.67 6.83 -16.15
CA LYS A 259 -21.57 6.43 -17.24
C LYS A 259 -21.56 7.61 -18.22
N SER A 260 -21.01 7.42 -19.42
CA SER A 260 -21.28 8.37 -20.50
C SER A 260 -22.78 8.37 -20.70
N ILE A 261 -23.43 9.46 -20.33
CA ILE A 261 -24.81 9.70 -20.72
C ILE A 261 -24.75 9.89 -22.24
N ARG A 262 -25.48 9.03 -22.94
CA ARG A 262 -25.64 9.02 -24.40
C ARG A 262 -26.20 10.34 -24.91
#